data_AF-A0A7C4EZ58-F1
#
_entry.id   AF-A0A7C4EZ58-F1
#
_cell.length_a   1.000
_cell.length_b   1.000
_cell.length_c   1.000
_cell.angle_alpha   90.00
_cell.angle_beta   90.00
_cell.angle_gamma   90.00
#
_symmetry.space_group_name_H-M   'P 1'
#
loop_
_entity.id
_entity.type
_entity.pdbx_description
1 polymer ?
#
loop_
_entity_poly.entity_id
_entity_poly.type
_entity_poly.pdbx_seq_one_letter_code
_entity_poly.pdbx_strand_id
1 'polypeptide(L)'
;MPVAFILVETKLGRVDEVLNRLLQVEEVTEAYSVAGPYAVVAKVETDSFEKLVKVIPEKVHTIEGITKTLTLVAFGTGKEFRTDACDLALELGRRGDMEGLYALCRGCRQLKYCAHGARVITYGI
;
A
#
# COMPACT_ATOMS: atom_id res chain seq x y z
N MET A 1 11.38 -10.77 -1.34
CA MET A 1 10.81 -9.56 -0.72
C MET A 1 9.90 -9.97 0.42
N PRO A 2 10.44 -10.21 1.62
CA PRO A 2 9.65 -10.55 2.80
C PRO A 2 8.69 -9.43 3.19
N VAL A 3 7.53 -9.81 3.71
CA VAL A 3 6.47 -8.88 4.12
C VAL A 3 6.06 -9.21 5.55
N ALA A 4 5.85 -8.18 6.35
CA ALA A 4 5.17 -8.30 7.64
C ALA A 4 4.11 -7.23 7.83
N PHE A 5 3.09 -7.56 8.62
CA PHE A 5 2.13 -6.60 9.12
C PHE A 5 2.37 -6.41 10.62
N ILE A 6 2.48 -5.17 11.06
CA ILE A 6 2.66 -4.81 12.45
C ILE A 6 1.36 -4.17 12.93
N LEU A 7 0.69 -4.85 13.83
CA LEU A 7 -0.45 -4.33 14.58
C LEU A 7 0.10 -3.57 15.79
N VAL A 8 -0.31 -2.32 15.97
CA VAL A 8 0.30 -1.40 16.93
C VAL A 8 -0.77 -0.89 17.90
N GLU A 9 -0.54 -1.11 19.18
CA GLU A 9 -1.22 -0.39 20.25
C GLU A 9 -0.44 0.90 20.55
N THR A 10 -1.17 1.98 20.77
CA THR A 10 -0.58 3.29 21.07
C THR A 10 -1.12 3.85 22.37
N LYS A 11 -0.36 4.76 22.99
CA LYS A 11 -0.87 5.63 24.05
C LYS A 11 -2.09 6.42 23.54
N LEU A 12 -3.02 6.72 24.45
CA LEU A 12 -4.19 7.55 24.14
C LEU A 12 -3.76 8.90 23.54
N GLY A 13 -4.44 9.32 22.47
CA GLY A 13 -4.17 10.59 21.78
C GLY A 13 -2.89 10.64 20.93
N ARG A 14 -2.17 9.52 20.75
CA ARG A 14 -0.91 9.46 19.99
C ARG A 14 -1.02 8.73 18.64
N VAL A 15 -2.23 8.35 18.22
CA VAL A 15 -2.47 7.53 17.02
C VAL A 15 -1.88 8.19 15.76
N ASP A 16 -2.21 9.45 15.51
CA ASP A 16 -1.76 10.17 14.30
C ASP A 16 -0.24 10.39 14.30
N GLU A 17 0.35 10.68 15.47
CA GLU A 17 1.79 10.83 15.60
C GLU A 17 2.52 9.53 15.29
N VAL A 18 2.06 8.41 15.88
CA VAL A 18 2.64 7.09 15.64
C VAL A 18 2.48 6.69 14.17
N LEU A 19 1.31 6.92 13.57
CA LEU A 19 1.07 6.65 12.15
C LEU A 19 2.04 7.43 11.25
N ASN A 20 2.21 8.73 11.50
CA ASN A 20 3.13 9.56 10.72
C ASN A 20 4.59 9.13 10.89
N ARG A 21 5.01 8.80 12.12
CA ARG A 21 6.38 8.30 12.39
C ARG A 21 6.63 6.94 11.74
N LEU A 22 5.64 6.05 11.74
CA LEU A 22 5.73 4.77 11.02
C LEU A 22 5.96 5.00 9.53
N LEU A 23 5.25 5.95 8.91
CA LEU A 23 5.45 6.30 7.49
C LEU A 23 6.82 6.93 7.19
N GLN A 24 7.57 7.39 8.20
CA GLN A 24 8.96 7.84 8.02
C GLN A 24 9.97 6.68 8.04
N VAL A 25 9.55 5.49 8.45
CA VAL A 25 10.40 4.29 8.39
C VAL A 25 10.41 3.79 6.94
N GLU A 26 11.57 3.82 6.30
CA GLU A 26 11.76 3.50 4.87
C GLU A 26 11.10 2.18 4.45
N GLU A 27 11.19 1.14 5.29
CA GLU A 27 10.64 -0.18 4.98
C GLU A 27 9.12 -0.28 5.18
N VAL A 28 8.47 0.72 5.79
CA VAL A 28 7.01 0.79 5.92
C VAL A 28 6.43 1.33 4.61
N THR A 29 5.74 0.46 3.89
CA THR A 29 5.11 0.80 2.60
C THR A 29 3.73 1.41 2.76
N GLU A 30 3.01 1.03 3.81
CA GLU A 30 1.64 1.46 4.09
C GLU A 30 1.41 1.47 5.60
N ALA A 31 0.63 2.43 6.09
CA ALA A 31 0.16 2.45 7.48
C ALA A 31 -1.26 3.03 7.55
N TYR A 32 -2.09 2.46 8.41
CA TYR A 32 -3.51 2.80 8.53
C TYR A 32 -3.91 2.89 9.99
N SER A 33 -4.59 3.97 10.37
CA SER A 33 -5.35 3.99 11.63
C SER A 33 -6.58 3.11 11.46
N VAL A 34 -6.80 2.17 12.38
CA VAL A 34 -7.89 1.20 12.27
C VAL A 34 -8.82 1.26 13.47
N ALA A 35 -10.10 0.95 13.26
CA ALA A 35 -11.03 0.70 14.35
C ALA A 35 -10.92 -0.78 14.76
N GLY A 36 -10.42 -1.04 15.96
CA GLY A 36 -10.20 -2.39 16.45
C GLY A 36 -9.41 -2.43 17.77
N PRO A 37 -8.91 -3.61 18.18
CA PRO A 37 -8.11 -3.73 19.41
C PRO A 37 -6.72 -3.07 19.28
N TYR A 38 -6.30 -2.77 18.06
CA TYR A 38 -5.08 -2.02 17.75
C TYR A 38 -5.47 -0.67 17.15
N ALA A 39 -4.61 0.33 17.31
CA ALA A 39 -4.85 1.67 16.79
C ALA A 39 -4.30 1.84 15.37
N VAL A 40 -3.18 1.18 15.04
CA VAL A 40 -2.53 1.28 13.74
C VAL A 40 -2.15 -0.10 13.20
N VAL A 41 -2.28 -0.29 11.88
CA VAL A 41 -1.71 -1.41 11.13
C VAL A 41 -0.69 -0.85 10.15
N ALA A 42 0.56 -1.32 10.22
CA ALA A 42 1.61 -0.98 9.28
C ALA A 42 2.04 -2.21 8.47
N LYS A 43 2.35 -2.02 7.20
CA LYS A 43 2.88 -3.03 6.30
C LYS A 43 4.34 -2.73 5.99
N VAL A 44 5.21 -3.67 6.33
CA VAL A 44 6.65 -3.58 6.11
C VAL A 44 7.04 -4.53 4.97
N GLU A 45 7.77 -4.02 3.99
CA GLU A 45 8.38 -4.81 2.91
C GLU A 45 9.90 -4.61 2.95
N THR A 46 10.67 -5.70 2.88
CA THR A 46 12.15 -5.65 2.88
C THR A 46 12.75 -6.47 1.73
N ASP A 47 14.06 -6.31 1.52
CA ASP A 47 14.86 -7.12 0.60
C ASP A 47 15.17 -8.52 1.16
N SER A 48 15.45 -8.65 2.47
CA SER A 48 15.73 -9.92 3.15
C SER A 48 14.99 -10.10 4.48
N PHE A 49 14.97 -11.35 4.96
CA PHE A 49 14.31 -11.70 6.22
C PHE A 49 15.12 -11.20 7.41
N GLU A 50 16.45 -11.21 7.33
CA GLU A 50 17.31 -10.64 8.36
C GLU A 50 17.02 -9.15 8.55
N LYS A 51 16.82 -8.40 7.47
CA LYS A 51 16.46 -6.99 7.56
C LYS A 51 15.08 -6.81 8.20
N LEU A 52 14.10 -7.63 7.83
CA LEU A 52 12.75 -7.59 8.40
C LEU A 52 12.77 -7.74 9.92
N VAL A 53 13.52 -8.73 10.42
CA VAL A 53 13.62 -9.02 11.86
C VAL A 53 14.36 -7.90 12.62
N LYS A 54 15.23 -7.12 11.96
CA LYS A 54 15.93 -5.98 12.57
C LYS A 54 15.11 -4.69 12.59
N VAL A 55 14.42 -4.38 11.49
CA VAL A 55 13.65 -3.14 11.34
C VAL A 55 12.62 -2.98 12.45
N ILE A 56 11.96 -4.07 12.85
CA ILE A 56 10.91 -4.03 13.87
C ILE A 56 11.44 -3.54 15.23
N PRO A 57 12.41 -4.23 15.89
CA PRO A 57 12.93 -3.77 17.17
C PRO A 57 13.77 -2.48 17.06
N GLU A 58 14.52 -2.27 15.98
CA GLU A 58 15.47 -1.14 15.89
C GLU A 58 14.79 0.18 15.46
N LYS A 59 13.76 0.10 14.60
CA LYS A 59 13.10 1.30 14.05
C LYS A 59 11.67 1.45 14.53
N VAL A 60 10.88 0.37 14.56
CA VAL A 60 9.45 0.47 14.91
C VAL A 60 9.28 0.59 16.42
N HIS A 61 9.89 -0.29 17.22
CA HIS A 61 9.72 -0.27 18.68
C HIS A 61 10.33 0.96 19.37
N THR A 62 11.19 1.70 18.68
CA THR A 62 11.79 2.95 19.19
C THR A 62 10.86 4.16 19.01
N ILE A 63 9.75 4.01 18.27
CA ILE A 63 8.76 5.07 18.09
C ILE A 63 8.03 5.33 19.40
N GLU A 64 8.26 6.51 19.96
CA GLU A 64 7.52 6.97 21.14
C GLU A 64 6.01 6.97 20.87
N GLY A 65 5.25 6.49 21.86
CA GLY A 65 3.80 6.38 21.78
C GLY A 65 3.33 4.97 21.48
N ILE A 66 4.17 4.10 20.94
CA ILE A 66 3.88 2.66 20.83
C ILE A 66 3.97 2.03 22.22
N THR A 67 2.94 1.28 22.60
CA THR A 67 2.88 0.53 23.88
C THR A 67 3.09 -0.95 23.67
N LYS A 68 2.61 -1.49 22.54
CA LYS A 68 2.70 -2.91 22.22
C LYS A 68 2.59 -3.11 20.72
N THR A 69 3.21 -4.18 20.23
CA THR A 69 3.12 -4.61 18.84
C THR A 69 2.77 -6.10 18.76
N LEU A 70 2.08 -6.48 17.69
CA LEU A 70 1.94 -7.86 17.24
C LEU A 70 2.36 -7.93 15.78
N THR A 71 3.41 -8.69 15.48
CA THR A 71 3.94 -8.83 14.13
C THR A 71 3.42 -10.11 13.49
N LEU A 72 2.80 -9.97 12.32
CA LEU A 72 2.37 -11.05 11.45
C LEU A 72 3.32 -11.14 10.26
N VAL A 73 4.17 -12.15 10.24
CA VAL A 73 5.11 -12.38 9.14
C VAL A 73 4.44 -13.20 8.04
N ALA A 74 4.49 -12.72 6.81
CA ALA A 74 3.91 -13.41 5.66
C ALA A 74 4.85 -14.53 5.17
N PHE A 75 4.35 -15.75 5.08
CA PHE A 75 5.07 -16.90 4.50
C PHE A 75 4.83 -17.06 3.00
N GLY A 76 3.76 -16.47 2.48
CA GLY A 76 3.42 -16.46 1.06
C GLY A 76 2.70 -15.16 0.71
N THR A 77 2.91 -14.67 -0.51
CA THR A 77 2.30 -13.43 -1.00
C THR A 77 1.55 -13.72 -2.29
N GLY A 78 0.23 -13.50 -2.29
CA GLY A 78 -0.59 -13.43 -3.49
C GLY A 78 -1.07 -11.99 -3.65
N LYS A 79 -0.82 -11.38 -4.81
CA LYS A 79 -1.39 -10.08 -5.18
C LYS A 79 -2.21 -10.31 -6.45
N GLU A 80 -3.53 -10.25 -6.35
CA GLU A 80 -4.41 -10.23 -7.50
C GLU A 80 -4.95 -8.82 -7.67
N PHE A 81 -4.66 -8.22 -8.83
CA PHE A 81 -5.23 -6.94 -9.18
C PHE A 81 -6.51 -7.23 -9.98
N ARG A 82 -7.61 -6.59 -9.60
CA ARG A 82 -8.82 -6.54 -10.41
C ARG A 82 -8.50 -5.83 -11.72
N THR A 83 -8.37 -6.58 -12.82
CA THR A 83 -8.04 -6.04 -14.16
C THR A 83 -9.23 -5.89 -15.08
N ASP A 84 -10.46 -6.12 -14.61
CA ASP A 84 -11.69 -6.03 -15.41
C ASP A 84 -11.79 -4.73 -16.23
N ALA A 85 -11.46 -3.59 -15.62
CA ALA A 85 -11.40 -2.31 -16.32
C ALA A 85 -10.19 -2.18 -17.26
N CYS A 86 -9.06 -2.81 -16.95
CA CYS A 86 -7.86 -2.81 -17.78
C CYS A 86 -8.04 -3.67 -19.04
N ASP A 87 -8.70 -4.81 -18.91
CA ASP A 87 -8.99 -5.72 -20.02
C ASP A 87 -9.97 -5.06 -21.01
N LEU A 88 -11.01 -4.41 -20.49
CA LEU A 88 -11.93 -3.59 -21.30
C LEU A 88 -11.20 -2.41 -21.97
N ALA A 89 -10.29 -1.74 -21.27
CA ALA A 89 -9.49 -0.66 -21.85
C ALA A 89 -8.63 -1.16 -23.03
N LEU A 90 -8.02 -2.34 -22.91
CA LEU A 90 -7.25 -2.96 -24.00
C LEU A 90 -8.12 -3.29 -25.22
N GLU A 91 -9.35 -3.79 -24.99
CA GLU A 91 -10.30 -4.06 -26.08
C GLU A 91 -10.73 -2.79 -26.81
N LEU A 92 -11.06 -1.73 -26.07
CA LEU A 92 -11.43 -0.43 -26.64
C LEU A 92 -10.29 0.16 -27.48
N GLY A 93 -9.07 0.11 -26.96
CA GLY A 93 -7.87 0.54 -27.71
C GLY A 93 -7.64 -0.29 -28.99
N ARG A 94 -7.78 -1.62 -28.94
CA ARG A 94 -7.67 -2.48 -30.13
C ARG A 94 -8.73 -2.19 -31.18
N ARG A 95 -9.93 -1.79 -30.76
CA ARG A 95 -11.04 -1.43 -31.65
C ARG A 95 -10.97 0.01 -32.15
N GLY A 96 -10.03 0.81 -31.66
CA GLY A 96 -9.90 2.24 -31.98
C GLY A 96 -10.99 3.12 -31.34
N ASP A 97 -11.71 2.61 -30.33
CA ASP A 97 -12.73 3.38 -29.61
C ASP A 97 -12.08 4.28 -28.55
N MET A 98 -11.56 5.42 -29.02
CA MET A 98 -10.80 6.34 -28.18
C MET A 98 -11.66 7.11 -27.18
N GLU A 99 -12.91 7.38 -27.53
CA GLU A 99 -13.85 8.07 -26.65
C GLU A 99 -14.25 7.16 -25.48
N GLY A 100 -14.56 5.89 -25.76
CA GLY A 100 -14.83 4.88 -24.74
C GLY A 100 -13.62 4.63 -23.85
N LEU A 101 -12.43 4.53 -24.45
CA LEU A 101 -11.18 4.33 -23.70
C LEU A 101 -10.89 5.50 -22.75
N TYR A 102 -11.00 6.73 -23.23
CA TYR A 102 -10.81 7.93 -22.42
C TYR A 102 -11.84 8.02 -21.28
N ALA A 103 -13.12 7.76 -21.58
CA ALA A 103 -14.21 7.77 -20.59
C ALA A 103 -14.00 6.71 -19.49
N LEU A 104 -13.48 5.54 -19.84
CA LEU A 104 -13.16 4.48 -18.89
C LEU A 104 -11.93 4.83 -18.04
N CYS A 105 -10.83 5.25 -18.68
CA CYS A 105 -9.57 5.50 -17.98
C CYS A 105 -9.62 6.74 -17.06
N ARG A 106 -10.38 7.79 -17.41
CA ARG A 106 -10.43 9.04 -16.63
C ARG A 106 -11.04 8.86 -15.23
N GLY A 107 -11.89 7.85 -15.05
CA GLY A 107 -12.53 7.52 -13.77
C GLY A 107 -11.77 6.48 -12.95
N CYS A 108 -10.66 5.94 -13.47
CA CYS A 108 -9.97 4.82 -12.83
C CYS A 108 -9.22 5.26 -11.57
N ARG A 109 -9.59 4.68 -10.42
CA ARG A 109 -8.92 4.95 -9.13
C ARG A 109 -7.46 4.45 -9.08
N GLN A 110 -7.11 3.52 -9.97
CA GLN A 110 -5.75 3.01 -10.12
C GLN A 110 -4.95 3.71 -11.22
N LEU A 111 -5.46 4.81 -11.80
CA LEU A 111 -4.81 5.52 -12.91
C LEU A 111 -3.35 5.88 -12.63
N LYS A 112 -3.03 6.30 -11.39
CA LYS A 112 -1.66 6.63 -10.95
C LYS A 112 -0.67 5.46 -11.03
N TYR A 113 -1.16 4.23 -11.09
CA TYR A 113 -0.35 3.01 -11.20
C TYR A 113 -0.53 2.31 -12.55
N CYS A 114 -1.31 2.88 -13.47
CA CYS A 114 -1.65 2.27 -14.75
C CYS A 114 -0.74 2.78 -15.86
N ALA A 115 0.13 1.90 -16.38
CA ALA A 115 1.03 2.22 -17.50
C ALA A 115 0.28 2.59 -18.81
N HIS A 116 -0.97 2.14 -18.95
CA HIS A 116 -1.78 2.34 -20.15
C HIS A 116 -2.69 3.57 -20.04
N GLY A 117 -3.56 3.61 -19.02
CA GLY A 117 -4.52 4.70 -18.83
C GLY A 117 -3.86 6.06 -18.60
N ALA A 118 -2.71 6.13 -17.93
CA ALA A 118 -2.00 7.39 -17.71
C ALA A 118 -1.60 8.05 -19.05
N ARG A 119 -1.25 7.25 -20.07
CA ARG A 119 -0.91 7.76 -21.40
C ARG A 119 -2.13 8.26 -22.15
N VAL A 120 -3.25 7.53 -22.10
CA VAL A 120 -4.53 7.93 -22.71
C VAL A 120 -4.96 9.31 -22.19
N ILE A 121 -4.88 9.53 -20.87
CA ILE A 121 -5.26 10.81 -20.26
C ILE A 121 -4.28 11.94 -20.58
N THR A 122 -2.98 11.66 -20.56
CA THR A 122 -1.95 12.70 -20.71
C THR A 122 -1.76 13.10 -22.17
N TYR A 123 -1.84 12.15 -23.11
CA TYR A 123 -1.45 12.35 -24.49
C TYR A 123 -2.64 12.23 -25.48
N GLY A 124 -3.83 11.86 -25.02
CA GLY A 124 -5.01 11.73 -25.89
C GLY A 124 -4.87 10.67 -26.99
N ILE A 125 -3.96 9.71 -26.78
CA ILE A 125 -3.67 8.58 -27.68
C ILE A 125 -4.69 7.49 -27.53
#